data_AF-A0A367M4Q5-F1
#
_entry.id   AF-A0A367M4Q5-F1
#
_cell.length_a   1.000
_cell.length_b   1.000
_cell.length_c   1.000
_cell.angle_alpha   90.00
_cell.angle_beta   90.00
_cell.angle_gamma   90.00
#
_symmetry.space_group_name_H-M   'P 1'
#
loop_
_entity.id
_entity.type
_entity.pdbx_description
1 polymer ?
#
loop_
_entity_poly.entity_id
_entity_poly.type
_entity_poly.pdbx_seq_one_letter_code
_entity_poly.pdbx_strand_id
1 'polypeptide(L)'
;ARWLADSENRSDLIGGDGSVSLGDKDQMLAGVLLDLSMTATLSSSLDVGHKVLTNVGRITSLHKRRVEQAGFMVLKSPDIPSILVETGFISNVNESRKLASASHQQALARSITSGIRQYFQQSPPPGTYIASLRAQGKLSMGPREHVVRPGETLAMIAQRYEVSMAALRSSNSLSSDNLKVGQALSIPSTALAAQ
;
A
#
# COMPACT_ATOMS: atom_id res chain seq x y z
N ALA A 1 30.53 -1.14 11.15
CA ALA A 1 30.18 -1.56 9.78
C ALA A 1 28.74 -1.21 9.41
N ARG A 2 27.71 -1.72 10.11
CA ARG A 2 26.28 -1.40 9.83
C ARG A 2 25.94 0.10 9.94
N TRP A 3 26.42 0.76 10.99
CA TRP A 3 26.20 2.20 11.22
C TRP A 3 26.82 3.11 10.15
N LEU A 4 27.95 2.69 9.55
CA LEU A 4 28.61 3.40 8.44
C LEU A 4 27.88 3.19 7.12
N ALA A 5 27.37 1.97 6.87
CA ALA A 5 26.53 1.72 5.71
C ALA A 5 25.19 2.46 5.78
N ASP A 6 24.61 2.57 6.98
CA ASP A 6 23.38 3.34 7.21
C ASP A 6 23.64 4.86 7.11
N SER A 7 24.82 5.35 7.54
CA SER A 7 25.19 6.77 7.37
C SER A 7 25.51 7.14 5.92
N GLU A 8 26.20 6.27 5.17
CA GLU A 8 26.50 6.46 3.74
C GLU A 8 25.20 6.46 2.91
N ASN A 9 24.32 5.47 3.14
CA ASN A 9 23.00 5.44 2.50
C ASN A 9 22.15 6.68 2.85
N ARG A 10 22.22 7.16 4.10
CA ARG A 10 21.51 8.39 4.54
C ARG A 10 22.09 9.64 3.91
N SER A 11 23.40 9.72 3.72
CA SER A 11 24.06 10.88 3.09
C SER A 11 23.73 10.98 1.60
N ASP A 12 23.74 9.87 0.87
CA ASP A 12 23.38 9.82 -0.56
C ASP A 12 21.89 10.15 -0.80
N LEU A 13 21.01 9.78 0.14
CA LEU A 13 19.57 10.06 0.08
C LEU A 13 19.20 11.52 0.44
N ILE A 14 20.05 12.23 1.19
CA ILE A 14 19.90 13.66 1.49
C ILE A 14 20.46 14.52 0.34
N GLY A 15 21.43 14.01 -0.41
CA GLY A 15 22.09 14.73 -1.51
C GLY A 15 21.44 14.60 -2.89
N GLY A 16 20.51 13.67 -3.10
CA GLY A 16 19.91 13.39 -4.41
C GLY A 16 18.46 13.80 -4.53
N ASP A 17 18.20 14.98 -5.15
CA ASP A 17 16.96 15.46 -5.82
C ASP A 17 15.56 15.17 -5.21
N GLY A 18 15.49 14.62 -4.00
CA GLY A 18 14.27 14.36 -3.25
C GLY A 18 13.78 15.64 -2.61
N SER A 19 12.49 15.92 -2.76
CA SER A 19 11.80 17.17 -2.42
C SER A 19 11.84 17.61 -0.95
N VAL A 20 12.61 16.93 -0.10
CA VAL A 20 12.72 17.17 1.34
C VAL A 20 14.00 17.97 1.64
N SER A 21 13.95 19.29 1.42
CA SER A 21 15.04 20.17 1.84
C SER A 21 15.12 20.23 3.37
N LEU A 22 16.18 19.66 3.94
CA LEU A 22 16.45 19.63 5.39
C LEU A 22 17.65 20.51 5.77
N GLY A 23 18.13 21.38 4.87
CA GLY A 23 19.36 22.16 5.03
C GLY A 23 19.42 23.06 6.28
N ASP A 24 18.25 23.46 6.81
CA ASP A 24 18.14 24.43 7.90
C ASP A 24 17.79 23.78 9.26
N LYS A 25 17.74 22.44 9.34
CA LYS A 25 17.30 21.71 10.55
C LYS A 25 18.45 21.02 11.27
N ASP A 26 18.33 20.96 12.61
CA ASP A 26 19.21 20.15 13.46
C ASP A 26 19.31 18.70 12.93
N GLN A 27 20.51 18.14 12.87
CA GLN A 27 20.77 16.80 12.33
C GLN A 27 19.92 15.71 12.99
N MET A 28 19.61 15.84 14.29
CA MET A 28 18.73 14.92 15.00
C MET A 28 17.27 15.06 14.53
N LEU A 29 16.78 16.29 14.37
CA LEU A 29 15.43 16.55 13.86
C LEU A 29 15.28 16.10 12.41
N ALA A 30 16.29 16.35 11.58
CA ALA A 30 16.35 15.87 10.20
C ALA A 30 16.28 14.34 10.14
N GLY A 31 17.04 13.65 10.99
CA GLY A 31 17.00 12.19 11.10
C GLY A 31 15.63 11.63 11.51
N VAL A 32 14.98 12.24 12.51
CA VAL A 32 13.64 11.81 12.95
C VAL A 32 12.60 12.04 11.85
N LEU A 33 12.60 13.21 11.19
CA LEU A 33 11.67 13.49 10.10
C LEU A 33 11.89 12.55 8.90
N LEU A 34 13.14 12.23 8.59
CA LEU A 34 13.49 11.26 7.55
C LEU A 34 12.98 9.86 7.89
N ASP A 35 13.21 9.39 9.12
CA ASP A 35 12.74 8.06 9.57
C ASP A 35 11.19 7.98 9.58
N LEU A 36 10.50 9.05 9.98
CA LEU A 36 9.04 9.16 9.89
C LEU A 36 8.56 9.11 8.43
N SER A 37 9.21 9.85 7.54
CA SER A 37 8.91 9.86 6.11
C SER A 37 9.10 8.47 5.50
N MET A 38 10.25 7.83 5.75
CA MET A 38 10.53 6.47 5.27
C MET A 38 9.50 5.47 5.79
N THR A 39 9.08 5.58 7.05
CA THR A 39 8.06 4.70 7.64
C THR A 39 6.71 4.89 6.96
N ALA A 40 6.28 6.13 6.73
CA ALA A 40 5.04 6.45 6.03
C ALA A 40 5.07 5.99 4.56
N THR A 41 6.20 6.19 3.88
CA THR A 41 6.44 5.75 2.50
C THR A 41 6.45 4.24 2.39
N LEU A 42 7.07 3.51 3.33
CA LEU A 42 7.02 2.05 3.37
C LEU A 42 5.60 1.53 3.59
N SER A 43 4.86 2.12 4.52
CA SER A 43 3.44 1.77 4.75
C SER A 43 2.61 1.96 3.48
N SER A 44 2.79 3.08 2.79
CA SER A 44 2.13 3.38 1.52
C SER A 44 2.52 2.40 0.41
N SER A 45 3.80 2.03 0.33
CA SER A 45 4.36 1.06 -0.62
C SER A 45 3.74 -0.33 -0.44
N LEU A 46 3.57 -0.76 0.82
CA LEU A 46 2.91 -2.03 1.14
C LEU A 46 1.42 -2.03 0.75
N ASP A 47 0.71 -0.91 0.94
CA ASP A 47 -0.70 -0.79 0.57
C ASP A 47 -0.89 -0.85 -0.96
N VAL A 48 -0.17 0.00 -1.72
CA VAL A 48 -0.23 -0.04 -3.19
C VAL A 48 0.23 -1.40 -3.74
N GLY A 49 1.28 -1.98 -3.15
CA GLY A 49 1.76 -3.32 -3.49
C GLY A 49 0.69 -4.39 -3.29
N HIS A 50 -0.08 -4.33 -2.20
CA HIS A 50 -1.15 -5.28 -1.93
C HIS A 50 -2.31 -5.16 -2.92
N LYS A 51 -2.68 -3.94 -3.31
CA LYS A 51 -3.71 -3.72 -4.35
C LYS A 51 -3.24 -4.22 -5.70
N VAL A 52 -2.00 -3.93 -6.10
CA VAL A 52 -1.42 -4.45 -7.34
C VAL A 52 -1.37 -5.97 -7.33
N LEU A 53 -0.87 -6.59 -6.26
CA LEU A 53 -0.77 -8.05 -6.13
C LEU A 53 -2.13 -8.75 -6.27
N THR A 54 -3.16 -8.24 -5.58
CA THR A 54 -4.52 -8.79 -5.63
C THR A 54 -5.11 -8.75 -7.04
N ASN A 55 -4.87 -7.68 -7.79
CA ASN A 55 -5.34 -7.59 -9.17
C ASN A 55 -4.52 -8.51 -10.09
N VAL A 56 -3.19 -8.51 -9.97
CA VAL A 56 -2.29 -9.33 -10.81
C VAL A 56 -2.56 -10.83 -10.63
N GLY A 57 -2.87 -11.26 -9.41
CA GLY A 57 -3.20 -12.66 -9.11
C GLY A 57 -4.45 -13.21 -9.80
N ARG A 58 -5.28 -12.34 -10.41
CA ARG A 58 -6.40 -12.75 -11.27
C ARG A 58 -5.96 -13.08 -12.71
N ILE A 59 -4.78 -12.63 -13.10
CA ILE A 59 -4.24 -12.75 -14.47
C ILE A 59 -3.18 -13.84 -14.57
N THR A 60 -2.34 -13.97 -13.54
CA THR A 60 -1.25 -14.94 -13.49
C THR A 60 -1.14 -15.62 -12.12
N SER A 61 -0.47 -16.77 -12.09
CA SER A 61 -0.20 -17.48 -10.84
C SER A 61 0.76 -16.65 -9.98
N LEU A 62 0.45 -16.50 -8.71
CA LEU A 62 1.31 -15.77 -7.77
C LEU A 62 2.30 -16.73 -7.11
N HIS A 63 3.59 -16.38 -7.13
CA HIS A 63 4.61 -17.10 -6.36
C HIS A 63 4.38 -16.97 -4.85
N LYS A 64 3.92 -15.79 -4.40
CA LYS A 64 3.55 -15.49 -3.01
C LYS A 64 2.20 -14.81 -2.98
N ARG A 65 1.37 -15.17 -2.00
CA ARG A 65 0.03 -14.61 -1.81
C ARG A 65 0.03 -13.29 -1.03
N ARG A 66 1.21 -12.80 -0.66
CA ARG A 66 1.43 -11.59 0.14
C ARG A 66 2.56 -10.77 -0.50
N VAL A 67 2.58 -9.47 -0.19
CA VAL A 67 3.68 -8.58 -0.59
C VAL A 67 4.89 -8.93 0.27
N GLU A 68 6.03 -9.15 -0.38
CA GLU A 68 7.29 -9.43 0.30
C GLU A 68 8.13 -8.15 0.44
N GLN A 69 9.01 -8.12 1.43
CA GLN A 69 9.93 -7.00 1.66
C GLN A 69 11.37 -7.49 1.53
N ALA A 70 12.19 -6.72 0.83
CA ALA A 70 13.61 -6.98 0.66
C ALA A 70 14.37 -5.66 0.49
N GLY A 71 15.67 -5.68 0.77
CA GLY A 71 16.54 -4.49 0.76
C GLY A 71 16.94 -4.00 -0.64
N PHE A 72 16.01 -3.94 -1.59
CA PHE A 72 16.30 -3.45 -2.95
C PHE A 72 16.56 -1.94 -2.93
N MET A 73 17.71 -1.51 -3.47
CA MET A 73 18.10 -0.10 -3.53
C MET A 73 17.08 0.77 -4.27
N VAL A 74 16.52 0.25 -5.36
CA VAL A 74 15.51 0.97 -6.18
C VAL A 74 14.20 1.26 -5.46
N LEU A 75 13.99 0.71 -4.26
CA LEU A 75 12.79 0.90 -3.46
C LEU A 75 13.00 1.82 -2.24
N LYS A 76 14.16 2.47 -2.12
CA LYS A 76 14.57 3.20 -0.90
C LYS A 76 14.25 4.70 -0.89
N SER A 77 13.38 5.21 -1.77
CA SER A 77 13.01 6.63 -1.73
C SER A 77 12.30 6.96 -0.41
N PRO A 78 12.69 8.02 0.31
CA PRO A 78 12.08 8.38 1.59
C PRO A 78 10.70 9.04 1.44
N ASP A 79 10.39 9.60 0.27
CA ASP A 79 9.21 10.42 -0.03
C ASP A 79 8.34 9.87 -1.17
N ILE A 80 8.77 8.78 -1.83
CA ILE A 80 8.05 8.18 -2.96
C ILE A 80 7.74 6.70 -2.68
N PRO A 81 6.45 6.32 -2.56
CA PRO A 81 6.06 4.92 -2.45
C PRO A 81 6.55 4.10 -3.64
N SER A 82 7.29 3.04 -3.38
CA SER A 82 8.02 2.28 -4.39
C SER A 82 7.72 0.79 -4.27
N ILE A 83 7.40 0.14 -5.40
CA ILE A 83 7.16 -1.31 -5.47
C ILE A 83 7.93 -1.92 -6.64
N LEU A 84 8.38 -3.16 -6.45
CA LEU A 84 8.90 -4.00 -7.52
C LEU A 84 7.82 -5.04 -7.87
N VAL A 85 7.39 -5.05 -9.13
CA VAL A 85 6.36 -5.99 -9.61
C VAL A 85 7.03 -7.08 -10.42
N GLU A 86 6.99 -8.31 -9.90
CA GLU A 86 7.43 -9.48 -10.64
C GLU A 86 6.28 -9.99 -11.52
N THR A 87 6.45 -9.94 -12.83
CA THR A 87 5.40 -10.33 -13.80
C THR A 87 5.38 -11.81 -14.13
N GLY A 88 6.45 -12.54 -13.78
CA GLY A 88 6.65 -13.96 -14.03
C GLY A 88 8.13 -14.31 -14.17
N PHE A 89 8.44 -15.60 -14.19
CA PHE A 89 9.78 -16.16 -14.29
C PHE A 89 10.13 -16.49 -15.75
N ILE A 90 11.06 -15.75 -16.34
CA ILE A 90 11.56 -16.04 -17.71
C ILE A 90 12.26 -17.40 -17.82
N SER A 91 12.77 -17.92 -16.69
CA SER A 91 13.36 -19.26 -16.59
C SER A 91 12.33 -20.39 -16.71
N ASN A 92 11.04 -20.10 -16.52
CA ASN A 92 9.96 -21.06 -16.73
C ASN A 92 9.45 -20.97 -18.17
N VAL A 93 9.53 -22.06 -18.94
CA VAL A 93 9.16 -22.08 -20.37
C VAL A 93 7.70 -21.66 -20.62
N ASN A 94 6.77 -22.06 -19.73
CA ASN A 94 5.36 -21.71 -19.89
C ASN A 94 5.10 -20.24 -19.59
N GLU A 95 5.77 -19.66 -18.59
CA GLU A 95 5.64 -18.24 -18.26
C GLU A 95 6.37 -17.36 -19.27
N SER A 96 7.55 -17.75 -19.72
CA SER A 96 8.31 -17.06 -20.77
C SER A 96 7.49 -16.86 -22.05
N ARG A 97 6.78 -17.91 -22.51
CA ARG A 97 5.84 -17.81 -23.65
C ARG A 97 4.72 -16.81 -23.41
N LYS A 98 4.18 -16.74 -22.19
CA LYS A 98 3.15 -15.75 -21.83
C LYS A 98 3.74 -14.34 -21.78
N LEU A 99 4.92 -14.17 -21.19
CA LEU A 99 5.62 -12.88 -21.10
C LEU A 99 5.97 -12.32 -22.48
N ALA A 100 6.21 -13.17 -23.48
CA ALA A 100 6.43 -12.74 -24.86
C ALA A 100 5.14 -12.34 -25.60
N SER A 101 3.96 -12.64 -25.06
CA SER A 101 2.68 -12.34 -25.70
C SER A 101 2.19 -10.93 -25.38
N ALA A 102 1.90 -10.14 -26.42
CA ALA A 102 1.33 -8.81 -26.30
C ALA A 102 -0.02 -8.79 -25.54
N SER A 103 -0.86 -9.82 -25.72
CA SER A 103 -2.14 -9.90 -25.02
C SER A 103 -1.97 -10.10 -23.52
N HIS A 104 -0.98 -10.88 -23.10
CA HIS A 104 -0.67 -11.11 -21.70
C HIS A 104 -0.02 -9.88 -21.06
N GLN A 105 0.93 -9.24 -21.75
CA GLN A 105 1.53 -7.98 -21.31
C GLN A 105 0.46 -6.89 -21.11
N GLN A 106 -0.50 -6.78 -22.03
CA GLN A 106 -1.61 -5.83 -21.92
C GLN A 106 -2.53 -6.16 -20.75
N ALA A 107 -2.80 -7.45 -20.48
CA ALA A 107 -3.58 -7.89 -19.33
C ALA A 107 -2.90 -7.56 -18.01
N LEU A 108 -1.59 -7.79 -17.90
CA LEU A 108 -0.78 -7.40 -16.74
C LEU A 108 -0.78 -5.89 -16.53
N ALA A 109 -0.53 -5.10 -17.58
CA ALA A 109 -0.52 -3.64 -17.50
C ALA A 109 -1.88 -3.07 -17.03
N ARG A 110 -2.99 -3.60 -17.55
CA ARG A 110 -4.35 -3.22 -17.10
C ARG A 110 -4.59 -3.59 -15.63
N SER A 111 -4.08 -4.74 -15.21
CA SER A 111 -4.21 -5.23 -13.84
C SER A 111 -3.43 -4.38 -12.84
N ILE A 112 -2.17 -4.06 -13.16
CA ILE A 112 -1.33 -3.14 -12.38
C ILE A 112 -1.99 -1.76 -12.30
N THR A 113 -2.46 -1.22 -13.44
CA THR A 113 -3.17 0.07 -13.49
C THR A 113 -4.42 0.06 -12.62
N SER A 114 -5.18 -1.04 -12.62
CA SER A 114 -6.36 -1.20 -11.77
C SER A 114 -6.00 -1.19 -10.28
N GLY A 115 -4.90 -1.86 -9.89
CA GLY A 115 -4.38 -1.83 -8.53
C GLY A 115 -3.95 -0.42 -8.08
N ILE A 116 -3.24 0.31 -8.94
CA ILE A 116 -2.82 1.69 -8.68
C ILE A 116 -4.02 2.63 -8.54
N ARG A 117 -5.02 2.49 -9.43
CA ARG A 117 -6.27 3.26 -9.34
C ARG A 117 -7.02 2.97 -8.04
N GLN A 118 -7.11 1.71 -7.63
CA GLN A 118 -7.71 1.32 -6.35
C GLN A 118 -6.98 1.95 -5.16
N TYR A 119 -5.65 1.96 -5.17
CA TYR A 119 -4.85 2.64 -4.15
C TYR A 119 -5.18 4.13 -4.06
N PHE A 120 -5.13 4.87 -5.17
CA PHE A 120 -5.45 6.30 -5.16
C PHE A 120 -6.91 6.61 -4.85
N GLN A 121 -7.82 5.72 -5.23
CA GLN A 121 -9.21 5.85 -4.82
C GLN A 121 -9.35 5.67 -3.30
N GLN A 122 -8.53 4.82 -2.65
CA GLN A 122 -8.54 4.51 -1.21
C GLN A 122 -7.70 5.47 -0.35
N SER A 123 -6.67 6.05 -0.92
CA SER A 123 -5.72 6.96 -0.26
C SER A 123 -5.38 8.12 -1.22
N PRO A 124 -6.34 8.98 -1.59
CA PRO A 124 -6.10 10.09 -2.50
C PRO A 124 -5.20 11.12 -1.81
N PRO A 125 -4.10 11.54 -2.46
CA PRO A 125 -3.23 12.55 -1.90
C PRO A 125 -4.01 13.86 -1.69
N PRO A 126 -3.78 14.56 -0.57
CA PRO A 126 -4.38 15.87 -0.32
C PRO A 126 -4.16 16.84 -1.47
N GLY A 127 -5.13 17.71 -1.73
CA GLY A 127 -5.05 18.71 -2.80
C GLY A 127 -5.26 18.16 -4.22
N THR A 128 -5.43 16.85 -4.40
CA THR A 128 -5.70 16.26 -5.73
C THR A 128 -7.18 16.33 -6.10
N TYR A 129 -7.46 16.26 -7.41
CA TYR A 129 -8.83 16.16 -7.92
C TYR A 129 -9.58 14.94 -7.35
N ILE A 130 -8.90 13.79 -7.20
CA ILE A 130 -9.50 12.57 -6.62
C ILE A 130 -9.88 12.81 -5.14
N ALA A 131 -9.06 13.52 -4.36
CA ALA A 131 -9.42 13.88 -2.99
C ALA A 131 -10.67 14.77 -2.95
N SER A 132 -10.80 15.74 -3.87
CA SER A 132 -11.99 16.60 -3.96
C SER A 132 -13.26 15.82 -4.32
N LEU A 133 -13.18 14.88 -5.26
CA LEU A 133 -14.30 14.03 -5.64
C LEU A 133 -14.75 13.12 -4.49
N ARG A 134 -13.80 12.62 -3.69
CA ARG A 134 -14.11 11.85 -2.48
C ARG A 134 -14.83 12.72 -1.46
N ALA A 135 -14.32 13.91 -1.17
CA ALA A 135 -14.93 14.83 -0.21
C ALA A 135 -16.37 15.20 -0.59
N GLN A 136 -16.66 15.25 -1.90
CA GLN A 136 -17.99 15.50 -2.44
C GLN A 136 -18.89 14.24 -2.49
N GLY A 137 -18.42 13.08 -2.02
CA GLY A 137 -19.16 11.81 -2.11
C GLY A 137 -19.33 11.25 -3.51
N LYS A 138 -18.66 11.83 -4.53
CA LYS A 138 -18.77 11.45 -5.95
C LYS A 138 -17.90 10.24 -6.32
N LEU A 139 -17.03 9.80 -5.43
CA LEU A 139 -16.28 8.56 -5.55
C LEU A 139 -16.92 7.50 -4.64
N SER A 140 -17.74 6.63 -5.22
CA SER A 140 -18.17 5.40 -4.53
C SER A 140 -16.98 4.47 -4.41
N MET A 141 -16.33 4.51 -3.24
CA MET A 141 -15.38 3.49 -2.84
C MET A 141 -16.14 2.17 -2.75
N GLY A 142 -15.74 1.17 -3.55
CA GLY A 142 -16.12 -0.21 -3.26
C GLY A 142 -15.68 -0.58 -1.84
N PRO A 143 -16.28 -1.61 -1.22
CA PRO A 143 -15.91 -2.06 0.12
C PRO A 143 -14.39 -2.21 0.22
N ARG A 144 -13.76 -1.48 1.15
CA ARG A 144 -12.30 -1.55 1.34
C ARG A 144 -12.02 -2.85 2.09
N GLU A 145 -11.30 -3.81 1.53
CA GLU A 145 -10.96 -5.01 2.29
C GLU A 145 -9.75 -4.79 3.22
N HIS A 146 -9.85 -5.29 4.45
CA HIS A 146 -8.79 -5.38 5.44
C HIS A 146 -8.59 -6.84 5.84
N VAL A 147 -7.36 -7.35 5.75
CA VAL A 147 -7.02 -8.69 6.22
C VAL A 147 -6.46 -8.59 7.63
N VAL A 148 -7.17 -9.18 8.60
CA VAL A 148 -6.83 -9.14 10.03
C VAL A 148 -5.43 -9.71 10.27
N ARG A 149 -4.55 -8.91 10.89
CA ARG A 149 -3.20 -9.31 11.29
C ARG A 149 -3.16 -9.82 12.73
N PRO A 150 -2.12 -10.60 13.12
CA PRO A 150 -1.95 -11.01 14.52
C PRO A 150 -1.97 -9.79 15.46
N GLY A 151 -2.82 -9.85 16.49
CA GLY A 151 -2.95 -8.80 17.50
C GLY A 151 -3.92 -7.66 17.15
N GLU A 152 -4.55 -7.65 15.97
CA GLU A 152 -5.58 -6.66 15.65
C GLU A 152 -6.94 -7.05 16.25
N THR A 153 -7.64 -6.06 16.82
CA THR A 153 -9.01 -6.19 17.30
C THR A 153 -9.98 -5.43 16.41
N LEU A 154 -11.28 -5.76 16.46
CA LEU A 154 -12.32 -5.04 15.72
C LEU A 154 -12.30 -3.54 16.03
N ALA A 155 -12.06 -3.17 17.30
CA ALA A 155 -11.95 -1.77 17.73
C ALA A 155 -10.75 -1.05 17.08
N MET A 156 -9.57 -1.68 17.07
CA MET A 156 -8.38 -1.10 16.44
C MET A 156 -8.56 -0.90 14.94
N ILE A 157 -9.22 -1.86 14.27
CA ILE A 157 -9.51 -1.80 12.83
C ILE A 157 -10.54 -0.71 12.55
N ALA A 158 -11.63 -0.66 13.32
CA ALA A 158 -12.66 0.38 13.20
C ALA A 158 -12.06 1.79 13.37
N GLN A 159 -11.22 1.98 14.39
CA GLN A 159 -10.52 3.24 14.64
C GLN A 159 -9.54 3.58 13.51
N ARG A 160 -8.77 2.60 13.01
CA ARG A 160 -7.83 2.79 11.88
C ARG A 160 -8.53 3.32 10.63
N TYR A 161 -9.75 2.84 10.38
CA TYR A 161 -10.50 3.19 9.17
C TYR A 161 -11.57 4.26 9.39
N GLU A 162 -11.64 4.86 10.59
CA GLU A 162 -12.61 5.90 10.95
C GLU A 162 -14.08 5.47 10.71
N VAL A 163 -14.37 4.20 10.97
CA VAL A 163 -15.72 3.63 10.91
C VAL A 163 -16.19 3.21 12.30
N SER A 164 -17.49 3.16 12.54
CA SER A 164 -18.00 2.62 13.80
C SER A 164 -17.84 1.10 13.85
N MET A 165 -17.59 0.54 15.03
CA MET A 165 -17.57 -0.92 15.21
C MET A 165 -18.89 -1.55 14.76
N ALA A 166 -20.01 -0.87 15.00
CA ALA A 166 -21.33 -1.33 14.57
C ALA A 166 -21.45 -1.43 13.04
N ALA A 167 -21.00 -0.40 12.30
CA ALA A 167 -20.99 -0.42 10.84
C ALA A 167 -20.03 -1.48 10.29
N LEU A 168 -18.87 -1.64 10.93
CA LEU A 168 -17.91 -2.67 10.54
C LEU A 168 -18.47 -4.08 10.79
N ARG A 169 -19.16 -4.29 11.91
CA ARG A 169 -19.78 -5.56 12.29
C ARG A 169 -20.92 -5.94 11.34
N SER A 170 -21.82 -4.99 11.05
CA SER A 170 -22.96 -5.20 10.14
C SER A 170 -22.52 -5.41 8.70
N SER A 171 -21.50 -4.68 8.22
CA SER A 171 -20.96 -4.86 6.87
C SER A 171 -20.29 -6.22 6.65
N ASN A 172 -19.93 -6.93 7.71
CA ASN A 172 -19.22 -8.22 7.67
C ASN A 172 -20.01 -9.38 8.27
N SER A 173 -21.29 -9.17 8.59
CA SER A 173 -22.15 -10.18 9.25
C SER A 173 -21.50 -10.84 10.47
N LEU A 174 -20.74 -10.07 11.25
CA LEU A 174 -20.02 -10.59 12.42
C LEU A 174 -20.99 -10.74 13.60
N SER A 175 -21.03 -11.93 14.20
CA SER A 175 -21.81 -12.20 15.41
C SER A 175 -21.06 -11.88 16.72
N SER A 176 -19.74 -11.65 16.64
CA SER A 176 -18.90 -11.30 17.78
C SER A 176 -17.70 -10.44 17.35
N ASP A 177 -16.99 -9.85 18.32
CA ASP A 177 -15.80 -9.03 18.07
C ASP A 177 -14.51 -9.87 17.95
N ASN A 178 -14.62 -11.20 18.00
CA ASN A 178 -13.51 -12.13 17.83
C ASN A 178 -13.15 -12.28 16.35
N LEU A 179 -11.99 -11.77 15.97
CA LEU A 179 -11.47 -11.84 14.61
C LEU A 179 -10.43 -12.94 14.47
N LYS A 180 -10.46 -13.67 13.35
CA LYS A 180 -9.43 -14.67 13.02
C LYS A 180 -8.32 -14.02 12.22
N VAL A 181 -7.06 -14.33 12.56
CA VAL A 181 -5.92 -13.90 11.74
C VAL A 181 -6.09 -14.41 10.31
N GLY A 182 -5.93 -13.52 9.33
CA GLY A 182 -6.13 -13.81 7.92
C GLY A 182 -7.59 -13.67 7.44
N GLN A 183 -8.53 -13.34 8.32
CA GLN A 183 -9.91 -13.01 7.94
C GLN A 183 -9.96 -11.71 7.15
N ALA A 184 -10.64 -11.71 6.02
CA ALA A 184 -10.91 -10.50 5.24
C ALA A 184 -12.18 -9.82 5.78
N LEU A 185 -12.08 -8.52 6.06
CA LEU A 185 -13.17 -7.65 6.48
C LEU A 185 -13.42 -6.59 5.41
N SER A 186 -14.66 -6.51 4.93
CA SER A 186 -15.20 -5.39 4.16
C SER A 186 -15.38 -4.18 5.07
N ILE A 187 -14.51 -3.19 4.95
CA ILE A 187 -14.61 -1.91 5.62
C ILE A 187 -15.57 -1.00 4.83
N PRO A 188 -16.68 -0.55 5.42
CA PRO A 188 -17.65 0.33 4.76
C PRO A 188 -17.06 1.72 4.49
N SER A 189 -17.60 2.42 3.50
CA SER A 189 -17.16 3.77 3.12
C SER A 189 -17.80 4.88 3.96
N THR A 190 -18.80 4.56 4.78
CA THR A 190 -19.47 5.48 5.68
C THR A 190 -18.60 5.77 6.90
N ALA A 191 -17.99 6.96 6.91
CA ALA A 191 -17.46 7.56 8.14
C ALA A 191 -18.59 7.71 9.17
N LEU A 192 -18.25 7.63 10.47
CA LEU A 192 -19.17 7.69 11.61
C LEU A 192 -20.43 8.53 11.30
N ALA A 193 -21.54 7.87 10.98
CA ALA A 193 -22.83 8.50 11.04
C ALA A 193 -23.04 8.90 12.51
N ALA A 194 -23.28 10.20 12.70
CA ALA A 194 -23.46 10.86 13.99
C ALA A 194 -24.25 10.00 14.98
N GLN A 195 -23.68 9.82 16.16
CA GLN A 195 -24.38 9.60 17.42
C GLN A 195 -23.74 10.51 18.46
#